data_AF-A0A0C4E6V0-F1
#
_entry.id   AF-A0A0C4E6V0-F1
#
_cell.length_a   1.000
_cell.length_b   1.000
_cell.length_c   1.000
_cell.angle_alpha   90.00
_cell.angle_beta   90.00
_cell.angle_gamma   90.00
#
_symmetry.space_group_name_H-M   'P 1'
#
loop_
_entity.id
_entity.type
_entity.pdbx_description
1 polymer ?
#
loop_
_entity_poly.entity_id
_entity_poly.type
_entity_poly.pdbx_seq_one_letter_code
_entity_poly.pdbx_strand_id
1 'polypeptide(L)'
;MSRKVFDAAEVAKHNSPESCWVVLYGDVYDVTDFVPSHPGGSKIILQLAGRDATEDYDPVHPPGTLEENLKPEAKLGTVDPESLSRLRRDQEQKRQVAVVTPATDPPAALETLFNLDELEEAARKQVSRKCWAYYFSAGDDMFTKRYNNHVYRSILLRPRVFIRKYCPEVFDHVEVWVDGGIKRGTDVIKALCLGAKAVGVGRAALYGLGAGGWRGVERTFEILNAEMTTCMKLLGAQKVEDLGPQFVNSRMVERDIYDGPAGLDGLQLRAKAKI
;
A
#
# COMPACT_ATOMS: atom_id res chain seq x y z
N MET A 1 -15.01 -16.51 34.55
CA MET A 1 -16.03 -17.39 33.93
C MET A 1 -15.30 -18.56 33.30
N SER A 2 -15.87 -19.77 33.33
CA SER A 2 -15.28 -20.92 32.62
C SER A 2 -15.28 -20.65 31.12
N ARG A 3 -14.12 -20.82 30.46
CA ARG A 3 -14.07 -20.74 28.99
C ARG A 3 -14.90 -21.89 28.43
N LYS A 4 -15.89 -21.57 27.59
CA LYS A 4 -16.70 -22.58 26.91
C LYS A 4 -15.80 -23.30 25.89
N VAL A 5 -15.83 -24.63 25.89
CA VAL A 5 -15.13 -25.45 24.91
C VAL A 5 -16.11 -25.85 23.81
N PHE A 6 -15.73 -25.64 22.57
CA PHE A 6 -16.53 -25.94 21.37
C PHE A 6 -15.92 -27.10 20.59
N ASP A 7 -16.77 -27.90 19.94
CA ASP A 7 -16.34 -28.90 18.95
C ASP A 7 -16.11 -28.21 17.60
N ALA A 8 -15.04 -28.54 16.88
CA ALA A 8 -14.78 -28.01 15.55
C ALA A 8 -15.93 -28.30 14.56
N ALA A 9 -16.68 -29.40 14.74
CA ALA A 9 -17.87 -29.67 13.93
C ALA A 9 -19.11 -28.83 14.30
N GLU A 10 -19.13 -28.21 15.49
CA GLU A 10 -20.09 -27.14 15.82
C GLU A 10 -19.71 -25.87 15.06
N VAL A 11 -18.45 -25.42 15.20
CA VAL A 11 -17.94 -24.22 14.51
C VAL A 11 -18.14 -24.30 12.99
N ALA A 12 -17.90 -25.46 12.39
CA ALA A 12 -18.06 -25.68 10.94
C ALA A 12 -19.47 -25.38 10.37
N LYS A 13 -20.51 -25.30 11.22
CA LYS A 13 -21.88 -24.94 10.83
C LYS A 13 -22.06 -23.43 10.63
N HIS A 14 -21.22 -22.60 11.26
CA HIS A 14 -21.29 -21.15 11.24
C HIS A 14 -20.47 -20.61 10.05
N ASN A 15 -20.96 -20.91 8.84
CA ASN A 15 -20.26 -20.68 7.57
C ASN A 15 -21.01 -19.75 6.57
N SER A 16 -21.97 -18.95 7.04
CA SER A 16 -22.79 -18.05 6.20
C SER A 16 -22.68 -16.57 6.61
N PRO A 17 -23.12 -15.61 5.78
CA PRO A 17 -23.11 -14.18 6.12
C PRO A 17 -23.92 -13.82 7.37
N GLU A 18 -24.94 -14.62 7.69
CA GLU A 18 -25.85 -14.44 8.82
C GLU A 18 -25.36 -15.16 10.09
N SER A 19 -24.29 -15.95 9.98
CA SER A 19 -23.72 -16.77 11.04
C SER A 19 -22.30 -17.21 10.65
N CYS A 20 -21.31 -16.39 11.01
CA CYS A 20 -19.93 -16.51 10.57
C CYS A 20 -18.99 -16.60 11.78
N TRP A 21 -18.51 -17.81 12.10
CA TRP A 21 -17.50 -18.02 13.14
C TRP A 21 -16.16 -18.40 12.53
N VAL A 22 -15.06 -18.02 13.18
CA VAL A 22 -13.69 -18.38 12.80
C VAL A 22 -12.90 -18.87 14.01
N VAL A 23 -11.97 -19.81 13.80
CA VAL A 23 -10.98 -20.17 14.80
C VAL A 23 -9.67 -19.46 14.49
N LEU A 24 -9.12 -18.76 15.48
CA LEU A 24 -7.81 -18.11 15.43
C LEU A 24 -7.05 -18.48 16.71
N TYR A 25 -5.84 -19.04 16.57
CA TYR A 25 -4.98 -19.47 17.68
C TYR A 25 -5.63 -20.48 18.66
N GLY A 26 -6.67 -21.20 18.23
CA GLY A 26 -7.45 -22.13 19.08
C GLY A 26 -8.59 -21.49 19.86
N ASP A 27 -8.80 -20.17 19.75
CA ASP A 27 -9.98 -19.47 20.24
C ASP A 27 -11.05 -19.35 19.13
N VAL A 28 -12.32 -19.42 19.51
CA VAL A 28 -13.49 -19.27 18.62
C VAL A 28 -14.01 -17.84 18.71
N TYR A 29 -14.14 -17.18 17.56
CA TYR A 29 -14.67 -15.82 17.44
C TYR A 29 -15.94 -15.80 16.58
N ASP A 30 -17.00 -15.17 17.08
CA ASP A 30 -18.13 -14.76 16.27
C ASP A 30 -17.80 -13.42 15.60
N VAL A 31 -17.69 -13.44 14.29
CA VAL A 31 -17.34 -12.27 13.48
C VAL A 31 -18.51 -11.79 12.62
N THR A 32 -19.72 -12.34 12.82
CA THR A 32 -20.92 -12.07 12.00
C THR A 32 -21.20 -10.57 11.85
N ASP A 33 -21.26 -9.84 12.97
CA ASP A 33 -21.45 -8.38 12.99
C ASP A 33 -20.30 -7.60 12.29
N PHE A 34 -19.11 -8.17 12.23
CA PHE A 34 -17.89 -7.54 11.70
C PHE A 34 -17.66 -7.81 10.21
N VAL A 35 -18.24 -8.88 9.65
CA VAL A 35 -18.19 -9.22 8.21
C VAL A 35 -18.43 -8.02 7.27
N PRO A 36 -19.47 -7.17 7.45
CA PRO A 36 -19.72 -6.03 6.56
C PRO A 36 -18.72 -4.88 6.73
N SER A 37 -18.08 -4.73 7.89
CA SER A 37 -17.11 -3.67 8.20
C SER A 37 -15.66 -4.07 7.94
N HIS A 38 -15.38 -5.33 7.62
CA HIS A 38 -14.03 -5.84 7.45
C HIS A 38 -13.24 -5.11 6.33
N PRO A 39 -12.10 -4.45 6.62
CA PRO A 39 -11.36 -3.66 5.63
C PRO A 39 -10.84 -4.46 4.43
N GLY A 40 -10.52 -5.75 4.61
CA GLY A 40 -10.18 -6.67 3.51
C GLY A 40 -11.37 -7.15 2.67
N GLY A 41 -12.59 -6.66 2.98
CA GLY A 41 -13.86 -7.03 2.34
C GLY A 41 -14.51 -8.28 2.95
N SER A 42 -15.84 -8.34 2.90
CA SER A 42 -16.62 -9.46 3.44
C SER A 42 -16.33 -10.82 2.77
N LYS A 43 -15.96 -10.83 1.49
CA LYS A 43 -15.75 -12.07 0.73
C LYS A 43 -14.60 -12.94 1.27
N ILE A 44 -13.55 -12.36 1.82
CA ILE A 44 -12.38 -13.15 2.28
C ILE A 44 -12.65 -13.82 3.63
N ILE A 45 -13.33 -13.13 4.55
CA ILE A 45 -13.71 -13.71 5.85
C ILE A 45 -14.76 -14.81 5.68
N LEU A 46 -15.72 -14.65 4.74
CA LEU A 46 -16.71 -15.67 4.41
C LEU A 46 -16.12 -16.92 3.75
N GLN A 47 -15.01 -16.82 3.01
CA GLN A 47 -14.28 -18.00 2.49
C GLN A 47 -13.63 -18.84 3.60
N LEU A 48 -13.41 -18.23 4.77
CA LEU A 48 -12.81 -18.81 5.96
C LEU A 48 -13.82 -19.01 7.10
N ALA A 49 -15.12 -18.88 6.83
CA ALA A 49 -16.16 -19.09 7.82
C ALA A 49 -16.31 -20.60 8.15
N GLY A 50 -16.54 -20.90 9.43
CA GLY A 50 -16.60 -22.27 9.98
C GLY A 50 -15.26 -23.01 9.97
N ARG A 51 -14.13 -22.30 10.04
CA ARG A 51 -12.79 -22.86 9.80
C ARG A 51 -11.75 -22.33 10.77
N ASP A 52 -10.66 -23.07 10.93
CA ASP A 52 -9.38 -22.48 11.36
C ASP A 52 -8.86 -21.59 10.24
N ALA A 53 -8.64 -20.32 10.58
CA ALA A 53 -8.20 -19.27 9.68
C ALA A 53 -6.82 -18.70 10.08
N THR A 54 -6.16 -19.29 11.09
CA THR A 54 -4.92 -18.74 11.69
C THR A 54 -3.83 -18.51 10.63
N GLU A 55 -3.60 -19.48 9.75
CA GLU A 55 -2.58 -19.40 8.68
C GLU A 55 -2.89 -18.37 7.59
N ASP A 56 -4.16 -18.05 7.35
CA ASP A 56 -4.58 -17.02 6.40
C ASP A 56 -4.60 -15.62 7.06
N TYR A 57 -4.73 -15.58 8.39
CA TYR A 57 -4.83 -14.38 9.19
C TYR A 57 -3.46 -13.77 9.50
N ASP A 58 -2.51 -14.57 10.00
CA ASP A 58 -1.18 -14.15 10.43
C ASP A 58 -0.37 -13.36 9.37
N PRO A 59 -0.38 -13.72 8.07
CA PRO A 59 0.45 -13.04 7.08
C PRO A 59 -0.05 -11.64 6.70
N VAL A 60 -1.27 -11.26 7.10
CA VAL A 60 -1.93 -10.02 6.64
C VAL A 60 -2.46 -9.11 7.74
N HIS A 61 -2.50 -9.56 9.00
CA HIS A 61 -2.91 -8.74 10.14
C HIS A 61 -1.77 -8.62 11.17
N PRO A 62 -1.41 -7.40 11.63
CA PRO A 62 -0.43 -7.25 12.70
C PRO A 62 -0.99 -7.72 14.07
N PRO A 63 -0.12 -8.09 15.03
CA PRO A 63 -0.54 -8.38 16.40
C PRO A 63 -1.33 -7.23 17.02
N GLY A 64 -2.37 -7.54 17.81
CA GLY A 64 -3.29 -6.56 18.41
C GLY A 64 -4.54 -6.24 17.57
N THR A 65 -4.57 -6.63 16.29
CA THR A 65 -5.70 -6.33 15.39
C THR A 65 -7.03 -6.91 15.89
N LEU A 66 -7.04 -8.07 16.57
CA LEU A 66 -8.26 -8.66 17.13
C LEU A 66 -8.81 -7.82 18.28
N GLU A 67 -7.94 -7.42 19.21
CA GLU A 67 -8.27 -6.65 20.41
C GLU A 67 -8.73 -5.22 20.09
N GLU A 68 -8.23 -4.64 19.00
CA GLU A 68 -8.60 -3.30 18.53
C GLU A 68 -9.93 -3.27 17.76
N ASN A 69 -10.28 -4.34 17.03
CA ASN A 69 -11.39 -4.34 16.06
C ASN A 69 -12.58 -5.22 16.44
N LEU A 70 -12.39 -6.22 17.32
CA LEU A 70 -13.47 -7.07 17.82
C LEU A 70 -13.81 -6.72 19.27
N LYS A 71 -15.11 -6.73 19.58
CA LYS A 71 -15.57 -6.55 20.97
C LYS A 71 -15.16 -7.77 21.82
N PRO A 72 -14.91 -7.62 23.13
CA PRO A 72 -14.57 -8.75 24.00
C PRO A 72 -15.59 -9.89 23.97
N GLU A 73 -16.87 -9.58 23.74
CA GLU A 73 -17.97 -10.54 23.66
C GLU A 73 -17.95 -11.38 22.38
N ALA A 74 -17.23 -10.95 21.33
CA ALA A 74 -17.05 -11.72 20.09
C ALA A 74 -16.23 -13.00 20.34
N LYS A 75 -15.41 -13.03 21.39
CA LYS A 75 -14.62 -14.20 21.79
C LYS A 75 -15.47 -15.18 22.59
N LEU A 76 -16.01 -16.19 21.90
CA LEU A 76 -16.96 -17.13 22.48
C LEU A 76 -16.30 -18.14 23.44
N GLY A 77 -15.06 -18.54 23.18
CA GLY A 77 -14.36 -19.56 23.95
C GLY A 77 -13.20 -20.20 23.19
N THR A 78 -12.86 -21.44 23.54
CA THR A 78 -11.77 -22.22 22.92
C THR A 78 -12.32 -23.44 22.17
N VAL A 79 -11.66 -23.88 21.12
CA VAL A 79 -12.02 -25.14 20.42
C VAL A 79 -11.28 -26.33 21.04
N ASP A 80 -11.89 -27.53 21.01
CA ASP A 80 -11.23 -28.77 21.41
C ASP A 80 -10.04 -29.10 20.46
N PRO A 81 -8.82 -29.33 20.98
CA PRO A 81 -7.63 -29.57 20.15
C PRO A 81 -7.69 -30.80 19.24
N GLU A 82 -8.37 -31.87 19.63
CA GLU A 82 -8.48 -33.08 18.79
C GLU A 82 -9.47 -32.89 17.63
N SER A 83 -10.57 -32.15 17.88
CA SER A 83 -11.53 -31.76 16.85
C SER A 83 -10.90 -30.78 15.85
N LEU A 84 -10.12 -29.80 16.34
CA LEU A 84 -9.38 -28.87 15.50
C LEU A 84 -8.37 -29.59 14.60
N SER A 85 -7.66 -30.57 15.16
CA SER A 85 -6.69 -31.40 14.41
C SER A 85 -7.35 -32.31 13.36
N ARG A 86 -8.66 -32.57 13.45
CA ARG A 86 -9.44 -33.22 12.38
C ARG A 86 -9.83 -32.19 11.33
N LEU A 87 -10.39 -31.06 11.73
CA LEU A 87 -10.80 -29.98 10.82
C LEU A 87 -9.64 -29.46 9.95
N ARG A 88 -8.43 -29.29 10.52
CA ARG A 88 -7.21 -28.92 9.77
C ARG A 88 -6.86 -29.91 8.66
N ARG A 89 -6.93 -31.22 8.94
CA ARG A 89 -6.65 -32.26 7.92
C ARG A 89 -7.65 -32.22 6.77
N ASP A 90 -8.94 -32.05 7.08
CA ASP A 90 -10.00 -31.94 6.08
C ASP A 90 -9.88 -30.66 5.22
N GLN A 91 -9.37 -29.56 5.80
CA GLN A 91 -9.04 -28.32 5.07
C GLN A 91 -7.84 -28.52 4.14
N GLU A 92 -6.76 -29.12 4.64
CA GLU A 92 -5.51 -29.28 3.89
C GLU A 92 -5.68 -30.22 2.70
N GLN A 93 -6.44 -31.30 2.86
CA GLN A 93 -6.80 -32.21 1.78
C GLN A 93 -7.63 -31.51 0.68
N LYS A 94 -8.46 -30.51 1.05
CA LYS A 94 -9.19 -29.66 0.09
C LYS A 94 -8.29 -28.57 -0.53
N ARG A 95 -7.29 -28.04 0.18
CA ARG A 95 -6.32 -27.07 -0.35
C ARG A 95 -5.41 -27.70 -1.42
N GLN A 96 -4.92 -28.93 -1.20
CA GLN A 96 -4.03 -29.62 -2.15
C GLN A 96 -4.66 -29.84 -3.54
N VAL A 97 -5.99 -29.90 -3.64
CA VAL A 97 -6.73 -30.02 -4.91
C VAL A 97 -6.91 -28.65 -5.62
N ALA A 98 -6.70 -27.53 -4.91
CA ALA A 98 -6.95 -26.17 -5.41
C ALA A 98 -5.68 -25.33 -5.68
N VAL A 99 -4.51 -25.72 -5.16
CA VAL A 99 -3.28 -24.93 -5.28
C VAL A 99 -2.38 -25.43 -6.42
N VAL A 100 -2.61 -24.86 -7.60
CA VAL A 100 -1.70 -24.82 -8.75
C VAL A 100 -1.75 -23.35 -9.22
N THR A 101 -0.74 -22.50 -9.04
CA THR A 101 0.72 -22.66 -9.18
C THR A 101 1.52 -21.78 -8.20
N PRO A 102 2.68 -22.25 -7.67
CA PRO A 102 3.76 -21.35 -7.25
C PRO A 102 4.39 -20.63 -8.45
N ALA A 103 5.10 -19.53 -8.21
CA ALA A 103 5.91 -18.87 -9.24
C ALA A 103 6.98 -19.83 -9.79
N THR A 104 7.10 -19.93 -11.12
CA THR A 104 7.95 -20.92 -11.81
C THR A 104 9.38 -20.46 -12.09
N ASP A 105 9.65 -19.17 -11.96
CA ASP A 105 10.95 -18.58 -12.31
C ASP A 105 11.81 -18.37 -11.05
N PRO A 106 13.12 -18.67 -11.08
CA PRO A 106 14.01 -18.33 -9.97
C PRO A 106 14.08 -16.80 -9.76
N PRO A 107 14.21 -16.31 -8.51
CA PRO A 107 14.35 -14.88 -8.23
C PRO A 107 15.50 -14.26 -9.03
N ALA A 108 15.25 -13.09 -9.63
CA ALA A 108 16.31 -12.31 -10.26
C ALA A 108 17.31 -11.85 -9.20
N ALA A 109 18.61 -11.89 -9.52
CA ALA A 109 19.63 -11.32 -8.65
C ALA A 109 19.40 -9.80 -8.50
N LEU A 110 19.24 -9.32 -7.27
CA LEU A 110 18.92 -7.90 -7.00
C LEU A 110 20.00 -6.95 -7.53
N GLU A 111 21.23 -7.44 -7.59
CA GLU A 111 22.42 -6.76 -8.08
C GLU A 111 22.35 -6.46 -9.58
N THR A 112 21.54 -7.22 -10.35
CA THR A 112 21.32 -7.01 -11.80
C THR A 112 20.10 -6.15 -12.10
N LEU A 113 19.36 -5.69 -11.09
CA LEU A 113 18.23 -4.78 -11.24
C LEU A 113 18.75 -3.35 -11.09
N PHE A 114 18.59 -2.54 -12.13
CA PHE A 114 19.15 -1.19 -12.25
C PHE A 114 18.11 -0.09 -12.07
N ASN A 115 16.82 -0.40 -12.21
CA ASN A 115 15.75 0.59 -12.05
C ASN A 115 14.44 -0.01 -11.48
N LEU A 116 13.52 0.87 -11.10
CA LEU A 116 12.28 0.48 -10.42
C LEU A 116 11.25 -0.22 -11.31
N ASP A 117 11.35 -0.13 -12.65
CA ASP A 117 10.46 -0.89 -13.55
C ASP A 117 10.93 -2.35 -13.67
N GLU A 118 12.23 -2.62 -13.57
CA GLU A 118 12.79 -3.98 -13.48
C GLU A 118 12.44 -4.66 -12.14
N LEU A 119 12.43 -3.90 -11.04
CA LEU A 119 11.92 -4.38 -9.75
C LEU A 119 10.40 -4.67 -9.80
N GLU A 120 9.61 -3.81 -10.47
CA GLU A 120 8.17 -4.06 -10.68
C GLU A 120 7.93 -5.34 -11.49
N GLU A 121 8.69 -5.57 -12.57
CA GLU A 121 8.60 -6.79 -13.39
C GLU A 121 9.11 -8.05 -12.66
N ALA A 122 10.17 -7.94 -11.86
CA ALA A 122 10.67 -9.04 -11.02
C ALA A 122 9.65 -9.42 -9.94
N ALA A 123 9.03 -8.42 -9.28
CA ALA A 123 7.97 -8.65 -8.30
C ALA A 123 6.74 -9.32 -8.94
N ARG A 124 6.34 -8.89 -10.15
CA ARG A 124 5.20 -9.45 -10.90
C ARG A 124 5.30 -10.95 -11.11
N LYS A 125 6.52 -11.48 -11.25
CA LYS A 125 6.78 -12.92 -11.45
C LYS A 125 6.83 -13.70 -10.13
N GLN A 126 7.27 -13.06 -9.04
CA GLN A 126 7.50 -13.72 -7.75
C GLN A 126 6.27 -13.71 -6.82
N VAL A 127 5.47 -12.64 -6.81
CA VAL A 127 4.31 -12.55 -5.90
C VAL A 127 3.07 -13.23 -6.47
N SER A 128 2.19 -13.70 -5.59
CA SER A 128 0.93 -14.34 -6.00
C SER A 128 0.03 -13.36 -6.78
N ARG A 129 -0.80 -13.88 -7.70
CA ARG A 129 -1.73 -13.06 -8.51
C ARG A 129 -2.64 -12.16 -7.65
N LYS A 130 -3.07 -12.62 -6.47
CA LYS A 130 -3.88 -11.85 -5.52
C LYS A 130 -3.08 -10.69 -4.92
N CYS A 131 -1.85 -10.96 -4.48
CA CYS A 131 -0.92 -9.95 -3.97
C CYS A 131 -0.59 -8.89 -5.04
N TRP A 132 -0.28 -9.35 -6.26
CA TRP A 132 -0.04 -8.46 -7.40
C TRP A 132 -1.24 -7.56 -7.72
N ALA A 133 -2.45 -8.12 -7.77
CA ALA A 133 -3.65 -7.34 -8.03
C ALA A 133 -3.86 -6.24 -6.98
N TYR A 134 -3.61 -6.53 -5.70
CA TYR A 134 -3.69 -5.55 -4.62
C TYR A 134 -2.64 -4.43 -4.79
N TYR A 135 -1.36 -4.77 -4.99
CA TYR A 135 -0.28 -3.77 -5.13
C TYR A 135 -0.32 -2.97 -6.45
N PHE A 136 -0.81 -3.56 -7.55
CA PHE A 136 -0.81 -2.92 -8.86
C PHE A 136 -2.08 -2.13 -9.18
N SER A 137 -3.23 -2.47 -8.57
CA SER A 137 -4.50 -1.80 -8.85
C SER A 137 -4.52 -0.34 -8.35
N ALA A 138 -5.52 0.40 -8.81
CA ALA A 138 -5.92 1.73 -8.34
C ALA A 138 -7.40 1.94 -8.69
N GLY A 139 -7.96 3.11 -8.39
CA GLY A 139 -9.35 3.44 -8.72
C GLY A 139 -9.68 3.22 -10.21
N ASP A 140 -10.80 2.53 -10.44
CA ASP A 140 -11.47 2.27 -11.72
C ASP A 140 -10.54 1.96 -12.90
N ASP A 141 -10.42 2.90 -13.84
CA ASP A 141 -9.66 2.76 -15.08
C ASP A 141 -8.13 2.94 -14.89
N MET A 142 -7.68 3.14 -13.66
CA MET A 142 -6.31 3.45 -13.28
C MET A 142 -5.73 4.67 -14.04
N PHE A 143 -6.56 5.62 -14.48
CA PHE A 143 -6.10 6.81 -15.19
C PHE A 143 -5.15 7.63 -14.32
N THR A 144 -5.55 8.03 -13.12
CA THR A 144 -4.70 8.79 -12.19
C THR A 144 -3.41 8.06 -11.84
N LYS A 145 -3.43 6.72 -11.67
CA LYS A 145 -2.22 5.93 -11.46
C LYS A 145 -1.22 6.07 -12.62
N ARG A 146 -1.71 5.97 -13.86
CA ARG A 146 -0.90 6.08 -15.08
C ARG A 146 -0.47 7.52 -15.34
N TYR A 147 -1.37 8.48 -15.15
CA TYR A 147 -1.12 9.91 -15.31
C TYR A 147 -0.08 10.41 -14.30
N ASN A 148 -0.11 9.97 -13.04
CA ASN A 148 0.92 10.30 -12.06
C ASN A 148 2.31 9.79 -12.49
N ASN A 149 2.42 8.58 -13.06
CA ASN A 149 3.68 8.10 -13.64
C ASN A 149 4.11 8.89 -14.90
N HIS A 150 3.18 9.55 -15.60
CA HIS A 150 3.46 10.31 -16.81
C HIS A 150 3.78 11.79 -16.52
N VAL A 151 3.07 12.44 -15.59
CA VAL A 151 3.17 13.88 -15.34
C VAL A 151 4.56 14.29 -14.85
N TYR A 152 5.20 13.49 -14.00
CA TYR A 152 6.61 13.72 -13.61
C TYR A 152 7.58 13.58 -14.79
N ARG A 153 7.29 12.74 -15.78
CA ARG A 153 8.10 12.59 -17.01
C ARG A 153 7.84 13.76 -17.98
N SER A 154 6.63 14.30 -17.96
CA SER A 154 6.23 15.52 -18.70
C SER A 154 6.78 16.81 -18.09
N ILE A 155 7.11 16.83 -16.79
CA ILE A 155 7.95 17.86 -16.18
C ILE A 155 9.40 17.60 -16.62
N LEU A 156 9.88 18.40 -17.57
CA LEU A 156 11.24 18.28 -18.08
C LEU A 156 12.23 18.90 -17.09
N LEU A 157 13.38 18.25 -16.86
CA LEU A 157 14.53 18.90 -16.22
C LEU A 157 15.05 19.98 -17.18
N ARG A 158 14.89 21.24 -16.78
CA ARG A 158 15.40 22.46 -17.42
C ARG A 158 15.41 23.53 -16.34
N PRO A 159 16.35 24.46 -16.28
CA PRO A 159 16.25 25.53 -15.29
C PRO A 159 14.96 26.42 -15.40
N ARG A 160 14.14 26.53 -14.33
CA ARG A 160 12.98 27.47 -14.01
C ARG A 160 11.58 27.10 -14.59
N VAL A 161 10.44 26.91 -13.88
CA VAL A 161 9.92 26.95 -12.45
C VAL A 161 8.79 25.86 -12.28
N PHE A 162 7.94 25.79 -11.22
CA PHE A 162 6.48 26.16 -11.31
C PHE A 162 5.47 26.05 -10.12
N ILE A 163 5.75 25.43 -8.96
CA ILE A 163 4.69 25.27 -7.92
C ILE A 163 4.13 26.61 -7.34
N ARG A 164 4.86 27.71 -7.54
CA ARG A 164 4.53 29.08 -7.09
C ARG A 164 3.17 29.68 -7.49
N LYS A 165 2.41 29.08 -8.41
CA LYS A 165 1.38 29.81 -9.17
C LYS A 165 0.13 30.24 -8.37
N TYR A 166 -0.33 29.46 -7.39
CA TYR A 166 -1.65 29.67 -6.77
C TYR A 166 -1.62 30.06 -5.28
N CYS A 167 -0.80 29.41 -4.46
CA CYS A 167 -0.68 29.70 -3.02
C CYS A 167 0.80 29.58 -2.54
N PRO A 168 1.75 30.42 -3.03
CA PRO A 168 3.16 30.29 -2.69
C PRO A 168 3.46 30.47 -1.19
N GLU A 169 2.64 31.19 -0.45
CA GLU A 169 2.73 31.40 1.00
C GLU A 169 2.51 30.12 1.84
N VAL A 170 1.92 29.08 1.25
CA VAL A 170 1.73 27.78 1.93
C VAL A 170 3.08 27.15 2.30
N PHE A 171 4.12 27.37 1.50
CA PHE A 171 5.47 26.82 1.73
C PHE A 171 6.20 27.49 2.91
N ASP A 172 5.74 28.68 3.35
CA ASP A 172 6.28 29.37 4.52
C ASP A 172 5.55 28.95 5.83
N HIS A 173 4.47 28.18 5.73
CA HIS A 173 3.58 27.84 6.84
C HIS A 173 3.38 26.35 7.10
N VAL A 174 3.51 25.49 6.07
CA VAL A 174 3.39 24.02 6.21
C VAL A 174 4.42 23.29 5.36
N GLU A 175 4.89 22.15 5.85
CA GLU A 175 5.71 21.25 5.04
C GLU A 175 4.84 20.50 4.03
N VAL A 176 5.07 20.73 2.74
CA VAL A 176 4.36 20.03 1.66
C VAL A 176 5.11 18.73 1.34
N TRP A 177 4.48 17.58 1.58
CA TRP A 177 5.02 16.26 1.21
C TRP A 177 4.25 15.73 0.00
N VAL A 178 4.92 14.96 -0.88
CA VAL A 178 4.31 14.48 -2.13
C VAL A 178 4.61 12.99 -2.37
N ASP A 179 3.59 12.17 -2.59
CA ASP A 179 3.69 10.80 -3.10
C ASP A 179 2.77 10.67 -4.32
N GLY A 180 2.85 9.55 -5.02
CA GLY A 180 1.99 9.19 -6.13
C GLY A 180 2.81 8.94 -7.37
N GLY A 181 3.34 7.72 -7.52
CA GLY A 181 3.92 7.27 -8.78
C GLY A 181 5.35 7.72 -9.06
N ILE A 182 6.09 8.11 -8.03
CA ILE A 182 7.54 8.32 -8.06
C ILE A 182 8.23 7.00 -8.45
N LYS A 183 9.03 7.03 -9.52
CA LYS A 183 9.67 5.84 -10.11
C LYS A 183 11.13 6.03 -10.51
N ARG A 184 11.65 7.26 -10.41
CA ARG A 184 13.06 7.62 -10.66
C ARG A 184 13.51 8.68 -9.66
N GLY A 185 14.81 8.72 -9.39
CA GLY A 185 15.43 9.80 -8.62
C GLY A 185 15.19 11.17 -9.26
N THR A 186 15.06 11.25 -10.59
CA THR A 186 14.68 12.51 -11.26
C THR A 186 13.24 12.97 -10.95
N ASP A 187 12.32 12.06 -10.60
CA ASP A 187 10.97 12.43 -10.17
C ASP A 187 11.01 13.04 -8.76
N VAL A 188 11.81 12.46 -7.87
CA VAL A 188 12.10 13.00 -6.52
C VAL A 188 12.71 14.40 -6.64
N ILE A 189 13.77 14.56 -7.43
CA ILE A 189 14.43 15.85 -7.65
C ILE A 189 13.46 16.88 -8.23
N LYS A 190 12.54 16.51 -9.13
CA LYS A 190 11.52 17.44 -9.64
C LYS A 190 10.56 17.89 -8.55
N ALA A 191 10.07 16.98 -7.71
CA ALA A 191 9.17 17.33 -6.61
C ALA A 191 9.87 18.25 -5.58
N LEU A 192 11.12 17.95 -5.20
CA LEU A 192 11.93 18.81 -4.34
C LEU A 192 12.16 20.19 -4.96
N CYS A 193 12.56 20.25 -6.24
CA CYS A 193 12.72 21.50 -6.99
C CYS A 193 11.42 22.32 -7.12
N LEU A 194 10.26 21.67 -7.07
CA LEU A 194 8.99 22.38 -7.04
C LEU A 194 8.68 22.94 -5.65
N GLY A 195 9.22 22.38 -4.57
CA GLY A 195 9.04 22.86 -3.20
C GLY A 195 8.49 21.80 -2.24
N ALA A 196 8.40 20.53 -2.65
CA ALA A 196 8.14 19.45 -1.71
C ALA A 196 9.29 19.35 -0.69
N LYS A 197 8.96 19.22 0.58
CA LYS A 197 9.91 18.97 1.68
C LYS A 197 10.41 17.53 1.67
N ALA A 198 9.51 16.60 1.37
CA ALA A 198 9.77 15.16 1.33
C ALA A 198 8.95 14.50 0.23
N VAL A 199 9.42 13.35 -0.24
CA VAL A 199 8.80 12.58 -1.32
C VAL A 199 8.53 11.16 -0.83
N GLY A 200 7.26 10.75 -0.85
CA GLY A 200 6.84 9.41 -0.48
C GLY A 200 7.13 8.38 -1.57
N VAL A 201 7.32 7.13 -1.15
CA VAL A 201 7.60 5.99 -2.03
C VAL A 201 6.77 4.78 -1.58
N GLY A 202 5.53 4.69 -2.06
CA GLY A 202 4.66 3.54 -1.79
C GLY A 202 5.02 2.30 -2.61
N ARG A 203 4.38 2.13 -3.78
CA ARG A 203 4.43 0.89 -4.59
C ARG A 203 5.83 0.40 -4.95
N ALA A 204 6.80 1.28 -5.18
CA ALA A 204 8.17 0.85 -5.51
C ALA A 204 8.84 0.08 -4.36
N ALA A 205 8.65 0.51 -3.11
CA ALA A 205 9.16 -0.22 -1.95
C ALA A 205 8.46 -1.58 -1.78
N LEU A 206 7.15 -1.66 -2.07
CA LEU A 206 6.39 -2.92 -2.07
C LEU A 206 6.85 -3.87 -3.19
N TYR A 207 7.23 -3.35 -4.36
CA TYR A 207 7.84 -4.16 -5.42
C TYR A 207 9.24 -4.63 -5.03
N GLY A 208 10.05 -3.78 -4.37
CA GLY A 208 11.30 -4.21 -3.73
C GLY A 208 11.09 -5.39 -2.77
N LEU A 209 10.13 -5.26 -1.85
CA LEU A 209 9.75 -6.32 -0.92
C LEU A 209 9.32 -7.61 -1.64
N GLY A 210 8.52 -7.48 -2.70
CA GLY A 210 8.06 -8.62 -3.52
C GLY A 210 9.14 -9.26 -4.41
N ALA A 211 10.20 -8.52 -4.75
CA ALA A 211 11.28 -8.99 -5.63
C ALA A 211 12.46 -9.63 -4.87
N GLY A 212 12.65 -9.32 -3.59
CA GLY A 212 13.77 -9.84 -2.80
C GLY A 212 13.69 -9.58 -1.30
N GLY A 213 12.49 -9.50 -0.73
CA GLY A 213 12.29 -9.23 0.70
C GLY A 213 12.88 -7.88 1.12
N TRP A 214 13.35 -7.80 2.37
CA TRP A 214 13.92 -6.57 2.92
C TRP A 214 15.13 -6.06 2.11
N ARG A 215 15.94 -6.95 1.52
CA ARG A 215 17.07 -6.58 0.65
C ARG A 215 16.60 -5.90 -0.65
N GLY A 216 15.43 -6.29 -1.17
CA GLY A 216 14.83 -5.61 -2.32
C GLY A 216 14.28 -4.22 -1.96
N VAL A 217 13.82 -4.02 -0.72
CA VAL A 217 13.46 -2.69 -0.19
C VAL A 217 14.71 -1.81 -0.07
N GLU A 218 15.78 -2.32 0.52
CA GLU A 218 17.09 -1.64 0.59
C GLU A 218 17.57 -1.24 -0.82
N ARG A 219 17.58 -2.20 -1.76
CA ARG A 219 17.93 -1.98 -3.17
C ARG A 219 17.09 -0.91 -3.86
N THR A 220 15.80 -0.80 -3.51
CA THR A 220 14.91 0.26 -4.04
C THR A 220 15.41 1.66 -3.65
N PHE A 221 15.84 1.83 -2.41
CA PHE A 221 16.37 3.11 -1.92
C PHE A 221 17.81 3.38 -2.40
N GLU A 222 18.65 2.36 -2.56
CA GLU A 222 19.97 2.49 -3.20
C GLU A 222 19.85 3.07 -4.62
N ILE A 223 18.97 2.48 -5.44
CA ILE A 223 18.73 2.91 -6.83
C ILE A 223 18.26 4.37 -6.86
N LEU A 224 17.25 4.72 -6.04
CA LEU A 224 16.73 6.09 -5.96
C LEU A 224 17.82 7.08 -5.52
N ASN A 225 18.61 6.74 -4.50
CA ASN A 225 19.70 7.59 -4.00
C ASN A 225 20.81 7.78 -5.04
N ALA A 226 21.19 6.72 -5.76
CA ALA A 226 22.17 6.80 -6.85
C ALA A 226 21.69 7.66 -8.02
N GLU A 227 20.42 7.51 -8.43
CA GLU A 227 19.80 8.35 -9.46
C GLU A 227 19.67 9.82 -9.02
N MET A 228 19.26 10.09 -7.77
CA MET A 228 19.20 11.44 -7.21
C MET A 228 20.57 12.10 -7.18
N THR A 229 21.59 11.40 -6.64
CA THR A 229 22.97 11.87 -6.57
C THR A 229 23.53 12.20 -7.96
N THR A 230 23.26 11.34 -8.95
CA THR A 230 23.68 11.56 -10.34
C THR A 230 22.96 12.76 -10.94
N CYS A 231 21.65 12.89 -10.72
CA CYS A 231 20.86 14.03 -11.19
C CYS A 231 21.34 15.36 -10.59
N MET A 232 21.60 15.42 -9.28
CA MET A 232 22.10 16.63 -8.60
C MET A 232 23.45 17.07 -9.16
N LYS A 233 24.38 16.13 -9.38
CA LYS A 233 25.68 16.39 -10.03
C LYS A 233 25.51 16.98 -11.43
N LEU A 234 24.59 16.44 -12.23
CA LEU A 234 24.31 16.94 -13.59
C LEU A 234 23.61 18.31 -13.61
N LEU A 235 22.86 18.64 -12.56
CA LEU A 235 22.24 19.96 -12.36
C LEU A 235 23.20 21.00 -11.76
N GLY A 236 24.35 20.57 -11.21
CA GLY A 236 25.28 21.43 -10.48
C GLY A 236 24.85 21.76 -9.05
N ALA A 237 23.88 21.03 -8.50
CA ALA A 237 23.46 21.14 -7.10
C ALA A 237 24.36 20.26 -6.21
N GLN A 238 24.91 20.83 -5.13
CA GLN A 238 25.77 20.11 -4.18
C GLN A 238 24.99 19.55 -3.00
N LYS A 239 23.92 20.22 -2.59
CA LYS A 239 23.05 19.86 -1.47
C LYS A 239 21.57 20.03 -1.82
N VAL A 240 20.68 19.45 -1.03
CA VAL A 240 19.23 19.45 -1.31
C VAL A 240 18.67 20.87 -1.27
N GLU A 241 19.22 21.75 -0.43
CA GLU A 241 18.82 23.15 -0.28
C GLU A 241 19.21 24.02 -1.48
N ASP A 242 20.10 23.55 -2.37
CA ASP A 242 20.35 24.22 -3.64
C ASP A 242 19.19 24.01 -4.63
N LEU A 243 18.48 22.87 -4.49
CA LEU A 243 17.37 22.51 -5.37
C LEU A 243 16.22 23.50 -5.22
N GLY A 244 15.56 23.77 -6.34
CA GLY A 244 14.47 24.71 -6.36
C GLY A 244 13.94 24.92 -7.76
N PRO A 245 13.02 25.88 -7.91
CA PRO A 245 12.39 26.25 -9.18
C PRO A 245 13.33 26.22 -10.38
N GLN A 246 14.54 26.74 -10.19
CA GLN A 246 15.60 26.89 -11.18
C GLN A 246 16.22 25.60 -11.74
N PHE A 247 15.61 24.43 -11.57
CA PHE A 247 16.04 23.17 -12.21
C PHE A 247 14.94 22.36 -12.92
N VAL A 248 13.68 22.82 -12.89
CA VAL A 248 12.53 22.17 -13.59
C VAL A 248 11.82 23.11 -14.56
N ASN A 249 11.21 22.59 -15.63
CA ASN A 249 10.29 23.32 -16.50
C ASN A 249 8.97 22.57 -16.66
N SER A 250 7.90 23.23 -16.24
CA SER A 250 6.55 22.66 -16.21
C SER A 250 5.61 23.19 -17.29
N ARG A 251 6.08 23.99 -18.25
CA ARG A 251 5.22 24.66 -19.26
C ARG A 251 4.32 23.72 -20.05
N MET A 252 4.71 22.45 -20.17
CA MET A 252 3.91 21.43 -20.84
C MET A 252 2.74 20.93 -20.00
N VAL A 253 2.83 20.97 -18.66
CA VAL A 253 1.78 20.55 -17.73
C VAL A 253 0.98 21.71 -17.14
N GLU A 254 1.51 22.94 -17.15
CA GLU A 254 0.78 24.15 -16.69
C GLU A 254 -0.54 24.38 -17.43
N ARG A 255 -0.61 24.04 -18.72
CA ARG A 255 -1.83 24.12 -19.54
C ARG A 255 -2.91 23.12 -19.11
N ASP A 256 -2.49 22.06 -18.41
CA ASP A 256 -3.38 21.00 -17.91
C ASP A 256 -3.86 21.35 -16.47
N ILE A 257 -3.33 22.41 -15.85
CA ILE A 257 -3.80 22.95 -14.57
C ILE A 257 -4.95 23.93 -14.84
N TYR A 258 -6.06 23.75 -14.13
CA TYR A 258 -7.21 24.67 -14.18
C TYR A 258 -6.78 26.13 -13.93
N ASP A 259 -7.07 27.01 -14.88
CA ASP A 259 -6.69 28.42 -14.90
C ASP A 259 -7.88 29.38 -14.70
N GLY A 260 -9.08 28.84 -14.49
CA GLY A 260 -10.25 29.60 -14.07
C GLY A 260 -10.17 30.10 -12.61
N PRO A 261 -11.11 30.94 -12.17
CA PRO A 261 -11.14 31.45 -10.80
C PRO A 261 -11.31 30.30 -9.81
N ALA A 262 -10.54 30.33 -8.71
CA ALA A 262 -10.54 29.27 -7.71
C ALA A 262 -11.86 29.14 -6.90
N GLY A 263 -12.87 29.97 -7.17
CA GLY A 263 -14.13 30.04 -6.43
C GLY A 263 -14.01 30.61 -5.00
N LEU A 264 -12.79 30.94 -4.57
CA LEU A 264 -12.47 31.42 -3.22
C LEU A 264 -13.10 32.79 -2.90
N ASP A 265 -13.45 33.59 -3.91
CA ASP A 265 -14.13 34.89 -3.74
C ASP A 265 -15.53 34.75 -3.09
N GLY A 266 -16.17 33.57 -3.21
CA GLY A 266 -17.41 33.23 -2.50
C GLY A 266 -17.17 32.71 -1.07
N LEU A 267 -15.97 32.22 -0.77
CA LEU A 267 -15.55 31.79 0.56
C LEU A 267 -15.03 33.01 1.34
N GLN A 268 -15.96 33.85 1.80
CA GLN A 268 -15.68 34.73 2.94
C GLN A 268 -15.26 33.87 4.13
N LEU A 269 -13.94 33.73 4.32
CA LEU A 269 -13.31 33.06 5.45
C LEU A 269 -13.69 33.78 6.75
N ARG A 270 -14.85 33.44 7.31
CA ARG A 270 -15.28 33.80 8.68
C ARG A 270 -14.49 33.02 9.76
N ALA A 271 -13.27 32.61 9.44
CA ALA A 271 -12.30 32.08 10.38
C ALA A 271 -11.59 33.25 11.09
N LYS A 272 -12.31 33.95 11.98
CA LYS A 272 -11.63 34.72 13.03
C LYS A 272 -11.12 33.74 14.08
N ALA A 273 -9.85 33.89 14.47
CA ALA A 273 -9.32 33.19 15.63
C ALA A 273 -10.18 33.50 16.86
N LYS A 274 -10.59 32.44 17.57
CA LYS A 274 -11.15 32.56 18.92
C LYS A 274 -9.99 32.53 19.91
N ILE A 275 -10.01 33.47 20.85
CA ILE A 275 -9.37 33.31 22.16
C ILE A 275 -10.32 32.45 23.01
#